data_AF-A0A838D3C1-F1
#
_entry.id   AF-A0A838D3C1-F1
#
_cell.length_a   1.000
_cell.length_b   1.000
_cell.length_c   1.000
_cell.angle_alpha   90.00
_cell.angle_beta   90.00
_cell.angle_gamma   90.00
#
_symmetry.space_group_name_H-M   'P 1'
#
loop_
_entity.id
_entity.type
_entity.pdbx_description
1 polymer ?
#
loop_
_entity_poly.entity_id
_entity_poly.type
_entity_poly.pdbx_seq_one_letter_code
_entity_poly.pdbx_strand_id
1 'polypeptide(L)'
;MYYIVEIMQHVLRKNINSSNRSDIFFLVIVTAIILLFMASPNLVLGQEGETNSTSNEETRKDPITLINEVRTLLNQTSNQYVDQDFDGAEETARIAYLEHYEYLEDPLDALNHELKETTEILMREDLIKAIEDRAEVSVVQDLINAININLDQAEVLFQK
;
A
#
# COMPACT_ATOMS: atom_id res chain seq x y z
N MET A 1 33.58 -0.18 20.83
CA MET A 1 32.16 0.25 20.86
C MET A 1 32.01 1.76 20.63
N TYR A 2 32.77 2.35 19.70
CA TYR A 2 32.71 3.79 19.35
C TYR A 2 32.34 4.06 17.88
N TYR A 3 32.30 3.01 17.03
CA TYR A 3 32.12 3.17 15.59
C TYR A 3 30.64 3.32 15.16
N ILE A 4 29.70 2.77 15.94
CA ILE A 4 28.27 2.77 15.59
C ILE A 4 27.62 4.15 15.88
N VAL A 5 28.13 4.87 16.89
CA VAL A 5 27.56 6.18 17.28
C VAL A 5 27.87 7.26 16.23
N GLU A 6 29.07 7.25 15.62
CA GLU A 6 29.41 8.22 14.56
C GLU A 6 28.61 8.00 13.28
N ILE A 7 28.38 6.75 12.87
CA ILE A 7 27.58 6.43 11.68
C ILE A 7 26.13 6.90 11.87
N MET A 8 25.56 6.69 13.05
CA MET A 8 24.19 7.12 13.36
C MET A 8 24.06 8.65 13.39
N GLN A 9 25.06 9.37 13.91
CA GLN A 9 25.08 10.85 13.89
C GLN A 9 25.28 11.42 12.46
N HIS A 10 25.98 10.71 11.58
CA HIS A 10 26.17 11.14 10.19
C HIS A 10 24.89 10.97 9.35
N VAL A 11 24.12 9.89 9.56
CA VAL A 11 22.83 9.66 8.89
C VAL A 11 21.78 10.68 9.37
N LEU A 12 21.72 10.96 10.67
CA LEU A 12 20.78 11.93 11.23
C LEU A 12 21.06 13.38 10.79
N ARG A 13 22.32 13.72 10.47
CA ARG A 13 22.67 15.07 9.96
C ARG A 13 22.23 15.32 8.52
N LYS A 14 22.10 14.28 7.70
CA LYS A 14 21.74 14.42 6.28
C LYS A 14 20.25 14.71 6.08
N ASN A 15 19.41 14.38 7.07
CA ASN A 15 17.95 14.54 7.01
C ASN A 15 17.44 15.93 7.48
N ILE A 16 18.31 16.88 7.82
CA ILE A 16 17.88 18.20 8.33
C ILE A 16 18.09 19.32 7.28
N ASN A 17 18.64 19.03 6.10
CA ASN A 17 19.06 20.08 5.15
C ASN A 17 18.40 20.08 3.76
N SER A 18 17.22 19.50 3.60
CA SER A 18 16.35 19.75 2.44
C SER A 18 15.02 20.36 2.89
N SER A 19 15.07 21.63 3.30
CA SER A 19 13.87 22.44 3.55
C SER A 19 13.24 22.82 2.21
N ASN A 20 12.32 21.98 1.71
CA ASN A 20 11.38 22.36 0.68
C ASN A 20 10.13 22.95 1.35
N ARG A 21 9.73 24.12 0.88
CA ARG A 21 8.74 25.02 1.51
C ARG A 21 7.28 24.51 1.46
N SER A 22 7.05 23.24 1.13
CA SER A 22 5.74 22.58 1.10
C SER A 22 5.26 22.13 2.48
N ASP A 23 6.17 21.84 3.40
CA ASP A 23 5.82 21.14 4.65
C ASP A 23 5.25 22.07 5.73
N ILE A 24 5.49 23.38 5.60
CA ILE A 24 4.93 24.39 6.50
C ILE A 24 3.41 24.56 6.27
N PHE A 25 2.92 24.32 5.06
CA PHE A 25 1.48 24.44 4.78
C PHE A 25 0.67 23.25 5.32
N PHE A 26 1.25 22.06 5.36
CA PHE A 26 0.57 20.87 5.91
C PHE A 26 0.42 20.93 7.44
N LEU A 27 1.37 21.54 8.16
CA LEU A 27 1.33 21.65 9.63
C LEU A 27 0.33 22.70 10.14
N VAL A 28 0.07 23.78 9.39
CA VAL A 28 -0.88 24.83 9.80
C VAL A 28 -2.34 24.40 9.59
N ILE A 29 -2.62 23.52 8.62
CA ILE A 29 -3.99 23.06 8.34
C ILE A 29 -4.45 22.02 9.39
N VAL A 30 -3.55 21.13 9.84
CA VAL A 30 -3.88 20.08 10.83
C VAL A 30 -4.12 20.66 12.24
N THR A 31 -3.47 21.76 12.61
CA THR A 31 -3.64 22.37 13.95
C THR A 31 -4.93 23.19 14.11
N ALA A 32 -5.51 23.72 13.03
CA ALA A 32 -6.74 24.51 13.09
C ALA A 32 -8.01 23.66 13.27
N ILE A 33 -8.00 22.40 12.84
CA ILE A 33 -9.16 21.49 12.95
C ILE A 33 -9.38 21.04 14.40
N ILE A 34 -8.31 20.93 15.20
CA ILE A 34 -8.39 20.48 16.60
C ILE A 34 -8.93 21.58 17.53
N LEU A 35 -8.79 22.86 17.18
CA LEU A 35 -9.27 23.98 18.01
C LEU A 35 -10.75 24.31 17.85
N LEU A 36 -11.45 23.74 16.87
CA LEU A 36 -12.88 24.00 16.66
C LEU A 36 -13.81 23.10 17.51
N PHE A 37 -13.27 22.13 18.27
CA PHE A 37 -14.07 21.22 19.08
C PHE A 37 -14.29 21.68 20.55
N MET A 38 -13.77 22.84 20.95
CA MET A 38 -13.80 23.29 22.36
C MET A 38 -14.65 24.54 22.58
N ALA A 39 -15.84 24.61 21.98
CA ALA A 39 -16.83 25.60 22.36
C ALA A 39 -18.26 25.12 22.08
N SER A 40 -18.82 24.32 22.99
CA SER A 40 -20.25 24.36 23.38
C SER A 40 -20.51 23.42 24.57
N PRO A 41 -20.96 23.93 25.73
CA PRO A 41 -21.54 23.11 26.78
C PRO A 41 -23.05 23.00 26.55
N ASN A 42 -23.58 21.80 26.40
CA ASN A 42 -24.94 21.49 26.82
C ASN A 42 -25.02 20.02 27.23
N LEU A 43 -25.04 19.85 28.55
CA LEU A 43 -25.36 18.65 29.27
C LEU A 43 -26.83 18.27 29.02
N VAL A 44 -27.09 17.08 28.48
CA VAL A 44 -28.36 16.38 28.62
C VAL A 44 -28.06 14.93 29.00
N LEU A 45 -28.43 14.57 30.23
CA LEU A 45 -28.43 13.21 30.76
C LEU A 45 -29.67 12.47 30.24
N GLY A 46 -29.49 11.27 29.68
CA GLY A 46 -30.58 10.35 29.33
C GLY A 46 -30.03 8.97 28.98
N GLN A 47 -30.39 7.97 29.79
CA GLN A 47 -29.92 6.58 29.81
C GLN A 47 -30.22 5.73 28.57
N GLU A 48 -29.22 4.89 28.26
CA GLU A 48 -29.26 3.43 27.97
C GLU A 48 -29.90 2.89 26.69
N GLY A 49 -29.06 2.23 25.90
CA GLY A 49 -29.40 1.38 24.76
C GLY A 49 -28.13 1.01 23.98
N GLU A 50 -27.56 -0.14 24.29
CA GLU A 50 -26.31 -0.67 23.74
C GLU A 50 -26.35 -0.95 22.23
N THR A 51 -25.13 -1.03 21.69
CA THR A 51 -24.75 -1.48 20.33
C THR A 51 -25.01 -0.49 19.21
N ASN A 52 -24.15 0.54 19.17
CA ASN A 52 -23.64 0.99 17.87
C ASN A 52 -22.93 -0.22 17.25
N SER A 53 -23.67 -1.03 16.49
CA SER A 53 -23.06 -1.74 15.37
C SER A 53 -22.65 -0.64 14.41
N THR A 54 -21.47 -0.05 14.64
CA THR A 54 -20.70 0.51 13.55
C THR A 54 -20.42 -0.70 12.67
N SER A 55 -21.31 -0.95 11.72
CA SER A 55 -20.91 -1.68 10.53
C SER A 55 -19.77 -0.85 9.97
N ASN A 56 -18.55 -1.30 10.25
CA ASN A 56 -17.44 -1.04 9.36
C ASN A 56 -17.86 -1.71 8.06
N GLU A 57 -18.70 -1.03 7.27
CA GLU A 57 -18.80 -1.30 5.86
C GLU A 57 -17.45 -0.85 5.31
N GLU A 58 -16.45 -1.73 5.45
CA GLU A 58 -15.36 -1.76 4.49
C GLU A 58 -16.03 -1.67 3.14
N THR A 59 -15.84 -0.52 2.50
CA THR A 59 -16.44 -0.26 1.21
C THR A 59 -15.82 -1.28 0.28
N ARG A 60 -16.56 -2.37 0.01
CA ARG A 60 -16.09 -3.47 -0.83
C ARG A 60 -15.77 -2.86 -2.19
N LYS A 61 -14.48 -2.70 -2.46
CA LYS A 61 -13.98 -2.20 -3.74
C LYS A 61 -14.36 -3.21 -4.82
N ASP A 62 -14.73 -2.70 -5.99
CA ASP A 62 -15.07 -3.55 -7.13
C ASP A 62 -13.84 -4.38 -7.56
N PRO A 63 -13.93 -5.73 -7.65
CA PRO A 63 -12.79 -6.58 -7.97
C PRO A 63 -12.09 -6.24 -9.29
N ILE A 64 -12.86 -5.84 -10.31
CA ILE A 64 -12.29 -5.46 -11.62
C ILE A 64 -11.50 -4.17 -11.51
N THR A 65 -12.01 -3.21 -10.73
CA THR A 65 -11.29 -1.96 -10.42
C THR A 65 -9.98 -2.24 -9.68
N LEU A 66 -10.02 -3.09 -8.65
CA LEU A 66 -8.81 -3.52 -7.92
C LEU A 66 -7.76 -4.14 -8.84
N ILE A 67 -8.16 -5.07 -9.71
CA ILE A 67 -7.26 -5.72 -10.67
C ILE A 67 -6.58 -4.68 -11.58
N ASN A 68 -7.33 -3.70 -12.06
CA ASN A 68 -6.78 -2.66 -12.94
C ASN A 68 -5.82 -1.69 -12.21
N GLU A 69 -6.10 -1.39 -10.94
CA GLU A 69 -5.19 -0.62 -10.09
C GLU A 69 -3.87 -1.39 -9.84
N VAL A 70 -3.95 -2.69 -9.53
CA VAL A 70 -2.76 -3.55 -9.39
C VAL A 70 -1.93 -3.54 -10.68
N ARG A 71 -2.54 -3.76 -11.84
CA ARG A 71 -1.83 -3.75 -13.15
C ARG A 71 -1.11 -2.42 -13.41
N THR A 72 -1.75 -1.31 -13.06
CA THR A 72 -1.18 0.03 -13.21
C THR A 72 0.08 0.18 -12.35
N LEU A 73 0.00 -0.23 -11.08
CA LEU A 73 1.13 -0.16 -10.14
C LEU A 73 2.25 -1.14 -10.51
N LEU A 74 1.93 -2.32 -11.04
CA LEU A 74 2.94 -3.26 -11.56
C LEU A 74 3.69 -2.69 -12.76
N ASN A 75 2.99 -1.98 -13.66
CA ASN A 75 3.66 -1.27 -14.75
C ASN A 75 4.58 -0.16 -14.24
N GLN A 76 4.14 0.61 -13.25
CA GLN A 76 4.95 1.65 -12.61
C GLN A 76 6.18 1.06 -11.91
N THR A 77 6.00 -0.03 -11.15
CA THR A 77 7.07 -0.82 -10.53
C THR A 77 8.12 -1.22 -11.57
N SER A 78 7.67 -1.76 -12.70
CA SER A 78 8.56 -2.15 -13.80
C SER A 78 9.37 -0.98 -14.35
N ASN A 79 8.74 0.17 -14.58
CA ASN A 79 9.40 1.35 -15.12
C ASN A 79 10.43 1.91 -14.13
N GLN A 80 10.06 2.06 -12.85
CA GLN A 80 10.96 2.51 -11.79
C GLN A 80 12.16 1.58 -11.64
N TYR A 81 11.94 0.26 -11.67
CA TYR A 81 13.01 -0.71 -11.56
C TYR A 81 14.01 -0.63 -12.71
N VAL A 82 13.52 -0.47 -13.94
CA VAL A 82 14.35 -0.26 -15.15
C VAL A 82 15.16 1.04 -15.05
N ASP A 83 14.56 2.09 -14.48
CA ASP A 83 15.20 3.38 -14.23
C ASP A 83 16.15 3.36 -13.00
N GLN A 84 16.34 2.19 -12.38
CA GLN A 84 17.15 1.96 -11.17
C GLN A 84 16.65 2.71 -9.92
N ASP A 85 15.38 3.15 -9.92
CA ASP A 85 14.68 3.64 -8.75
C ASP A 85 14.14 2.46 -7.93
N PHE A 86 15.07 1.74 -7.29
CA PHE A 86 14.75 0.51 -6.56
C PHE A 86 13.84 0.75 -5.35
N ASP A 87 14.08 1.83 -4.61
CA ASP A 87 13.26 2.18 -3.44
C ASP A 87 11.84 2.55 -3.88
N GLY A 88 11.70 3.30 -4.99
CA GLY A 88 10.39 3.62 -5.57
C GLY A 88 9.67 2.39 -6.13
N ALA A 89 10.39 1.48 -6.76
CA ALA A 89 9.84 0.22 -7.27
C ALA A 89 9.35 -0.68 -6.13
N GLU A 90 10.11 -0.81 -5.05
CA GLU A 90 9.73 -1.59 -3.87
C GLU A 90 8.45 -1.05 -3.24
N GLU A 91 8.40 0.26 -2.98
CA GLU A 91 7.22 0.91 -2.40
C GLU A 91 5.99 0.75 -3.28
N THR A 92 6.14 0.93 -4.60
CA THR A 92 5.04 0.80 -5.55
C THR A 92 4.52 -0.64 -5.61
N ALA A 93 5.41 -1.65 -5.54
CA ALA A 93 5.03 -3.05 -5.46
C ALA A 93 4.30 -3.37 -4.13
N ARG A 94 4.76 -2.81 -3.00
CA ARG A 94 4.08 -2.94 -1.70
C ARG A 94 2.68 -2.34 -1.73
N ILE A 95 2.51 -1.16 -2.30
CA ILE A 95 1.19 -0.52 -2.46
C ILE A 95 0.28 -1.39 -3.32
N ALA A 96 0.78 -1.93 -4.44
CA ALA A 96 0.01 -2.84 -5.30
C ALA A 96 -0.53 -4.04 -4.52
N TYR A 97 0.26 -4.59 -3.60
CA TYR A 97 -0.17 -5.68 -2.73
C TYR A 97 -1.14 -5.20 -1.63
N LEU A 98 -0.67 -4.36 -0.69
CA LEU A 98 -1.38 -4.02 0.54
C LEU A 98 -2.63 -3.17 0.31
N GLU A 99 -2.61 -2.24 -0.63
CA GLU A 99 -3.74 -1.31 -0.82
C GLU A 99 -4.78 -1.81 -1.82
N HIS A 100 -4.43 -2.83 -2.62
CA HIS A 100 -5.26 -3.31 -3.71
C HIS A 100 -5.43 -4.84 -3.73
N TYR A 101 -4.35 -5.61 -3.90
CA TYR A 101 -4.49 -7.08 -4.02
C TYR A 101 -5.01 -7.74 -2.74
N GLU A 102 -4.63 -7.26 -1.54
CA GLU A 102 -5.12 -7.79 -0.26
C GLU A 102 -6.65 -7.75 -0.17
N TYR A 103 -7.29 -6.68 -0.68
CA TYR A 103 -8.76 -6.57 -0.75
C TYR A 103 -9.40 -7.49 -1.81
N LEU A 104 -8.59 -8.03 -2.73
CA LEU A 104 -9.02 -9.00 -3.74
C LEU A 104 -8.94 -10.44 -3.21
N GLU A 105 -8.17 -10.71 -2.15
CA GLU A 105 -7.93 -12.06 -1.65
C GLU A 105 -9.23 -12.76 -1.26
N ASP A 106 -10.02 -12.19 -0.35
CA ASP A 106 -11.30 -12.76 0.10
C ASP A 106 -12.28 -13.09 -1.05
N PRO A 107 -12.62 -12.13 -1.95
CA PRO A 107 -13.53 -12.43 -3.05
C PRO A 107 -12.94 -13.40 -4.08
N LEU A 108 -11.61 -13.44 -4.26
CA LEU A 108 -10.96 -14.39 -5.16
C LEU A 108 -10.88 -15.79 -4.54
N ASP A 109 -10.66 -15.89 -3.23
CA ASP A 109 -10.58 -17.14 -2.48
C ASP A 109 -11.87 -17.97 -2.62
N ALA A 110 -13.02 -17.27 -2.54
CA ALA A 110 -14.33 -17.86 -2.74
C ALA A 110 -14.54 -18.47 -4.14
N LEU A 111 -13.76 -18.03 -5.14
CA LEU A 111 -13.85 -18.48 -6.53
C LEU A 111 -12.74 -19.48 -6.90
N ASN A 112 -11.51 -19.23 -6.43
CA ASN A 112 -10.33 -20.01 -6.73
C ASN A 112 -9.18 -19.73 -5.71
N HIS A 113 -9.15 -20.52 -4.64
CA HIS A 113 -8.13 -20.46 -3.58
C HIS A 113 -6.68 -20.60 -4.09
N GLU A 114 -6.40 -21.53 -5.02
CA GLU A 114 -5.05 -21.76 -5.54
C GLU A 114 -4.53 -20.55 -6.33
N LEU A 115 -5.40 -19.94 -7.14
CA LEU A 115 -5.06 -18.72 -7.88
C LEU A 115 -4.79 -17.55 -6.94
N LYS A 116 -5.57 -17.43 -5.86
CA LYS A 116 -5.36 -16.44 -4.80
C LYS A 116 -3.99 -16.62 -4.14
N GLU A 117 -3.71 -17.79 -3.57
CA GLU A 117 -2.45 -18.06 -2.87
C GLU A 117 -1.22 -17.89 -3.78
N THR A 118 -1.29 -18.39 -5.01
CA THR A 118 -0.17 -18.26 -5.96
C THR A 118 0.15 -16.81 -6.26
N THR A 119 -0.87 -15.97 -6.45
CA THR A 119 -0.67 -14.56 -6.78
C THR A 119 -0.23 -13.76 -5.56
N GLU A 120 -0.77 -14.06 -4.38
CA GLU A 120 -0.36 -13.52 -3.09
C GLU A 120 1.14 -13.71 -2.86
N ILE A 121 1.65 -14.95 -3.03
CA ILE A 121 3.08 -15.27 -2.88
C ILE A 121 3.93 -14.51 -3.90
N LEU A 122 3.52 -14.52 -5.18
CA LEU A 122 4.26 -13.83 -6.23
C LEU A 122 4.39 -12.33 -5.95
N MET A 123 3.33 -11.68 -5.47
CA MET A 123 3.31 -10.24 -5.20
C MET A 123 4.01 -9.88 -3.87
N ARG A 124 3.59 -10.51 -2.77
CA ARG A 124 4.04 -10.15 -1.41
C ARG A 124 5.47 -10.59 -1.14
N GLU A 125 5.86 -11.75 -1.67
CA GLU A 125 7.13 -12.38 -1.32
C GLU A 125 8.11 -12.27 -2.48
N ASP A 126 7.80 -12.89 -3.62
CA ASP A 126 8.81 -13.07 -4.67
C ASP A 126 9.19 -11.75 -5.37
N LEU A 127 8.20 -10.95 -5.78
CA LEU A 127 8.46 -9.68 -6.49
C LEU A 127 9.19 -8.68 -5.59
N ILE A 128 8.69 -8.46 -4.37
CA ILE A 128 9.30 -7.51 -3.42
C ILE A 128 10.72 -7.97 -3.08
N LYS A 129 10.93 -9.26 -2.80
CA LYS A 129 12.26 -9.80 -2.53
C LYS A 129 13.21 -9.64 -3.71
N ALA A 130 12.75 -9.92 -4.94
CA ALA A 130 13.58 -9.75 -6.13
C ALA A 130 14.02 -8.29 -6.32
N ILE A 131 13.15 -7.33 -5.98
CA ILE A 131 13.48 -5.90 -6.01
C ILE A 131 14.51 -5.54 -4.92
N GLU A 132 14.27 -5.97 -3.67
CA GLU A 132 15.18 -5.75 -2.53
C GLU A 132 16.59 -6.34 -2.78
N ASP A 133 16.63 -7.55 -3.33
CA ASP A 133 17.86 -8.28 -3.67
C ASP A 133 18.53 -7.75 -4.95
N ARG A 134 17.91 -6.76 -5.62
CA ARG A 134 18.37 -6.16 -6.89
C ARG A 134 18.66 -7.20 -7.96
N ALA A 135 17.71 -8.12 -8.12
CA ALA A 135 17.77 -9.17 -9.13
C ALA A 135 17.92 -8.60 -10.57
N GLU A 136 18.28 -9.47 -11.52
CA GLU A 136 18.31 -9.04 -12.92
C GLU A 136 16.93 -8.53 -13.38
N VAL A 137 16.92 -7.52 -14.25
CA VAL A 137 15.67 -6.90 -14.77
C VAL A 137 14.73 -7.94 -15.38
N SER A 138 15.28 -8.96 -16.05
CA SER A 138 14.52 -10.08 -16.61
C SER A 138 13.73 -10.84 -15.53
N VAL A 139 14.33 -11.09 -14.36
CA VAL A 139 13.68 -11.82 -13.26
C VAL A 139 12.47 -11.03 -12.74
N VAL A 140 12.66 -9.72 -12.50
CA VAL A 140 11.55 -8.84 -12.05
C VAL A 140 10.45 -8.77 -13.10
N GLN A 141 10.81 -8.67 -14.38
CA GLN A 141 9.84 -8.63 -15.47
C GLN A 141 9.06 -9.94 -15.60
N ASP A 142 9.72 -11.09 -15.44
CA ASP A 142 9.09 -12.40 -15.51
C ASP A 142 8.10 -12.61 -14.35
N LEU A 143 8.44 -12.15 -13.14
CA LEU A 143 7.51 -12.16 -12.00
C LEU A 143 6.29 -11.26 -12.26
N ILE A 144 6.49 -10.04 -12.74
CA ILE A 144 5.39 -9.12 -13.11
C ILE A 144 4.50 -9.74 -14.20
N ASN A 145 5.09 -10.42 -15.18
CA ASN A 145 4.33 -11.11 -16.22
C ASN A 145 3.50 -12.27 -15.65
N ALA A 146 4.09 -13.08 -14.76
CA ALA A 146 3.37 -14.17 -14.08
C ALA A 146 2.19 -13.65 -13.25
N ILE A 147 2.39 -12.56 -12.51
CA ILE A 147 1.32 -11.91 -11.74
C ILE A 147 0.20 -11.43 -12.69
N ASN A 148 0.54 -10.76 -13.79
CA ASN A 148 -0.46 -10.29 -14.76
C ASN A 148 -1.28 -11.43 -15.38
N ILE A 149 -0.65 -12.57 -15.67
CA ILE A 149 -1.36 -13.78 -16.15
C ILE A 149 -2.38 -14.26 -15.11
N ASN A 150 -2.02 -14.26 -13.83
CA ASN A 150 -2.95 -14.63 -12.78
C ASN A 150 -4.10 -13.62 -12.62
N LEU A 151 -3.80 -12.33 -12.76
CA LEU A 151 -4.82 -11.27 -12.75
C LEU A 151 -5.79 -11.39 -13.94
N ASP A 152 -5.31 -11.81 -15.12
CA ASP A 152 -6.18 -12.12 -16.27
C ASP A 152 -7.15 -13.26 -15.93
N GLN A 153 -6.68 -14.30 -15.25
CA GLN A 153 -7.53 -15.40 -14.80
C GLN A 153 -8.55 -14.95 -13.75
N ALA A 154 -8.13 -14.13 -12.79
CA ALA A 154 -9.01 -13.59 -11.75
C ALA A 154 -10.12 -12.73 -12.38
N GLU A 155 -9.77 -11.86 -13.32
CA GLU A 155 -10.73 -11.01 -14.04
C GLU A 155 -11.82 -11.84 -14.74
N VAL A 156 -11.46 -12.95 -15.39
CA VAL A 156 -12.42 -13.87 -16.03
C VAL A 156 -13.38 -14.51 -15.01
N LEU A 157 -12.94 -14.75 -13.77
CA LEU A 157 -13.80 -15.31 -12.73
C LEU A 157 -14.84 -14.30 -12.23
N PHE A 158 -14.49 -13.02 -12.16
CA PHE A 158 -15.39 -11.95 -11.69
C PHE A 158 -16.39 -11.46 -12.74
N GLN A 159 -16.21 -11.81 -14.01
CA GLN A 159 -17.12 -11.42 -15.10
C GLN A 159 -18.29 -12.40 -15.33
N LYS A 160 -18.36 -13.50 -14.56
CA LYS A 160 -19.39 -14.55 -14.69
C LYS A 160 -20.62 -14.27 -13.84
#